data_AF-A0AA39DAY5-F1
#
_entry.id   AF-A0AA39DAY5-F1
#
_cell.length_a   1.000
_cell.length_b   1.000
_cell.length_c   1.000
_cell.angle_alpha   90.00
_cell.angle_beta   90.00
_cell.angle_gamma   90.00
#
_symmetry.space_group_name_H-M   'P 1'
#
loop_
_entity.id
_entity.type
_entity.pdbx_description
1 polymer ?
#
loop_
_entity_poly.entity_id
_entity_poly.type
_entity_poly.pdbx_seq_one_letter_code
_entity_poly.pdbx_strand_id
1 'polypeptide(L)'
;MALAPTSSFSLPSRSSIAHPPRRPFNVRCSVAVAPATARASKEHLVKSVKARQIIDSRGNPTVEVDLVTDNLYRSAVPSGASTGIYEALELRDGDKNVYGGKGVLNAVSNINHLLAPKLVGLDVRNQAEVDAIMLEFDGTPNKSKLGANAILGVSLSVCRAGAGAKECHYTSISRNCLEPRSLLCLFLLSM
;
A
#
# COMPACT_ATOMS: atom_id res chain seq x y z
N MET A 1 -39.96 -44.02 49.06
CA MET A 1 -39.63 -43.71 47.65
C MET A 1 -38.18 -44.12 47.45
N ALA A 2 -37.96 -45.29 46.83
CA ALA A 2 -36.68 -45.98 46.79
C ALA A 2 -35.79 -45.43 45.65
N LEU A 3 -34.50 -45.25 45.94
CA LEU A 3 -33.46 -44.91 44.98
C LEU A 3 -33.01 -46.20 44.26
N ALA A 4 -33.15 -46.24 42.94
CA ALA A 4 -32.63 -47.32 42.10
C ALA A 4 -31.15 -47.05 41.72
N PRO A 5 -30.31 -48.11 41.60
CA PRO A 5 -28.88 -47.97 41.36
C PRO A 5 -28.55 -47.63 39.91
N THR A 6 -27.52 -46.80 39.72
CA THR A 6 -26.94 -46.41 38.42
C THR A 6 -26.27 -47.62 37.75
N SER A 7 -26.80 -48.04 36.59
CA SER A 7 -26.14 -49.01 35.72
C SER A 7 -24.91 -48.38 35.06
N SER A 8 -23.74 -48.99 35.27
CA SER A 8 -22.48 -48.66 34.62
C SER A 8 -22.56 -48.95 33.11
N PHE A 9 -22.62 -47.90 32.30
CA PHE A 9 -22.57 -48.01 30.85
C PHE A 9 -21.11 -48.15 30.42
N SER A 10 -20.67 -49.36 30.09
CA SER A 10 -19.34 -49.62 29.54
C SER A 10 -19.30 -49.26 28.06
N LEU A 11 -18.37 -48.38 27.67
CA LEU A 11 -18.13 -48.01 26.27
C LEU A 11 -17.47 -49.17 25.51
N PRO A 12 -17.91 -49.49 24.28
CA PRO A 12 -17.26 -50.50 23.46
C PRO A 12 -15.87 -50.04 23.00
N SER A 13 -14.92 -50.97 22.98
CA SER A 13 -13.54 -50.74 22.56
C SER A 13 -13.46 -50.27 21.11
N ARG A 14 -12.72 -49.18 20.91
CA ARG A 14 -12.46 -48.51 19.63
C ARG A 14 -11.84 -49.48 18.62
N SER A 15 -12.63 -49.99 17.68
CA SER A 15 -12.10 -50.70 16.51
C SER A 15 -11.38 -49.68 15.61
N SER A 16 -10.10 -49.95 15.33
CA SER A 16 -9.24 -49.08 14.52
C SER A 16 -9.68 -49.11 13.06
N ILE A 17 -10.37 -48.06 12.62
CA ILE A 17 -10.63 -47.84 11.19
C ILE A 17 -9.31 -47.47 10.52
N ALA A 18 -8.78 -48.38 9.69
CA ALA A 18 -7.58 -48.12 8.89
C ALA A 18 -7.84 -46.98 7.89
N HIS A 19 -7.09 -45.89 8.00
CA HIS A 19 -7.11 -44.80 7.01
C HIS A 19 -6.28 -45.20 5.78
N PRO A 20 -6.79 -45.02 4.55
CA PRO A 20 -6.01 -45.29 3.35
C PRO A 20 -4.83 -44.29 3.23
N PRO A 21 -3.69 -44.71 2.65
CA PRO A 21 -2.54 -43.82 2.51
C PRO A 21 -2.86 -42.67 1.56
N ARG A 22 -2.54 -41.44 2.00
CA ARG A 22 -2.65 -40.24 1.18
C ARG A 22 -1.69 -40.35 0.00
N ARG A 23 -2.21 -40.45 -1.23
CA ARG A 23 -1.40 -40.30 -2.44
C ARG A 23 -0.81 -38.89 -2.44
N PRO A 24 0.50 -38.70 -2.69
CA PRO A 24 1.04 -37.36 -2.86
C PRO A 24 0.37 -36.75 -4.09
N PHE A 25 -0.46 -35.73 -3.85
CA PHE A 25 -1.02 -34.91 -4.93
C PHE A 25 0.13 -34.07 -5.48
N ASN A 26 0.85 -34.60 -6.46
CA ASN A 26 1.75 -33.79 -7.26
C ASN A 26 0.89 -32.86 -8.10
N VAL A 27 0.61 -31.67 -7.56
CA VAL A 27 0.08 -30.55 -8.32
C VAL A 27 1.20 -30.08 -9.23
N ARG A 28 1.31 -30.71 -10.40
CA ARG A 28 2.07 -30.17 -11.50
C ARG A 28 1.29 -28.97 -12.01
N CYS A 29 1.50 -27.82 -11.38
CA CYS A 29 1.02 -26.56 -11.93
C CYS A 29 1.86 -26.31 -13.18
N SER A 30 1.40 -26.80 -14.32
CA SER A 30 1.91 -26.37 -15.62
C SER A 30 1.52 -24.90 -15.76
N VAL A 31 2.37 -24.02 -15.22
CA VAL A 31 2.33 -22.59 -15.55
C VAL A 31 2.73 -22.51 -17.01
N ALA A 32 1.74 -22.71 -17.89
CA ALA A 32 1.85 -22.28 -19.27
C ALA A 32 1.95 -20.76 -19.20
N VAL A 33 3.18 -20.24 -19.27
CA VAL A 33 3.42 -18.84 -19.56
C VAL A 33 2.94 -18.65 -20.99
N ALA A 34 1.69 -18.24 -21.15
CA ALA A 34 1.18 -17.82 -22.44
C ALA A 34 2.12 -16.73 -22.97
N PRO A 35 2.56 -16.81 -24.25
CA PRO A 35 3.37 -15.76 -24.83
C PRO A 35 2.53 -14.49 -24.80
N ALA A 36 2.99 -13.49 -24.04
CA ALA A 36 2.38 -12.18 -24.01
C ALA A 36 2.52 -11.60 -25.42
N THR A 37 1.50 -11.81 -26.26
CA THR A 37 1.34 -11.07 -27.50
C THR A 37 1.36 -9.60 -27.12
N ALA A 38 2.39 -8.89 -27.58
CA ALA A 38 2.60 -7.48 -27.37
C ALA A 38 1.36 -6.69 -27.85
N ARG A 39 0.40 -6.49 -26.94
CA ARG A 39 -0.62 -5.46 -27.11
C ARG A 39 0.14 -4.14 -27.15
N ALA A 40 -0.05 -3.38 -28.23
CA ALA A 40 0.51 -2.05 -28.43
C ALA A 40 0.52 -1.30 -27.09
N SER A 41 1.72 -0.94 -26.63
CA SER A 41 1.94 -0.40 -25.29
C SER A 41 1.22 0.93 -25.16
N LYS A 42 0.03 0.91 -24.57
CA LYS A 42 -0.65 2.12 -24.15
C LYS A 42 0.27 2.80 -23.13
N GLU A 43 0.73 4.01 -23.43
CA GLU A 43 1.61 4.73 -22.52
C GLU A 43 0.79 5.19 -21.31
N HIS A 44 1.16 4.73 -20.12
CA HIS A 44 0.49 5.12 -18.88
C HIS A 44 1.29 6.24 -18.20
N LEU A 45 1.32 7.40 -18.87
CA LEU A 45 2.04 8.56 -18.39
C LEU A 45 1.21 9.33 -17.35
N VAL A 46 1.89 9.86 -16.35
CA VAL A 46 1.30 10.82 -15.40
C VAL A 46 0.97 12.11 -16.15
N LYS A 47 -0.31 12.48 -16.17
CA LYS A 47 -0.78 13.74 -16.77
C LYS A 47 -0.89 14.86 -15.74
N SER A 48 -1.40 14.55 -14.55
CA SER A 48 -1.47 15.51 -13.46
C SER A 48 -1.51 14.81 -12.10
N VAL A 49 -0.94 15.46 -11.10
CA VAL A 49 -1.03 15.07 -9.69
C VAL A 49 -1.64 16.24 -8.93
N LYS A 50 -2.66 15.98 -8.12
CA LYS A 50 -3.29 16.97 -7.24
C LYS A 50 -3.46 16.38 -5.85
N ALA A 51 -3.17 17.16 -4.83
CA ALA A 51 -3.36 16.79 -3.44
C ALA A 51 -4.38 17.70 -2.77
N ARG A 52 -5.06 17.16 -1.76
CA ARG A 52 -5.96 17.88 -0.88
C ARG A 52 -5.87 17.37 0.55
N GLN A 53 -6.31 18.20 1.48
CA GLN A 53 -6.49 17.81 2.87
C GLN A 53 -7.86 17.14 3.03
N ILE A 54 -7.88 15.96 3.64
CA ILE A 54 -9.08 15.24 4.08
C ILE A 54 -8.99 14.94 5.58
N ILE A 55 -10.03 14.34 6.15
CA ILE A 55 -10.09 13.98 7.58
C ILE A 55 -10.00 12.46 7.73
N ASP A 56 -9.13 12.01 8.64
CA ASP A 56 -8.97 10.60 8.99
C ASP A 56 -10.11 10.10 9.91
N SER A 57 -10.11 8.80 10.21
CA SER A 57 -11.11 8.19 11.11
C SER A 57 -11.05 8.69 12.56
N ARG A 58 -9.98 9.39 12.96
CA ARG A 58 -9.77 9.98 14.28
C ARG A 58 -10.07 11.48 14.31
N GLY A 59 -10.59 12.05 13.22
CA GLY A 59 -10.89 13.47 13.11
C GLY A 59 -9.67 14.37 12.87
N ASN A 60 -8.49 13.82 12.57
CA ASN A 60 -7.30 14.61 12.27
C ASN A 60 -7.15 14.81 10.75
N PRO A 61 -6.56 15.93 10.31
CA PRO A 61 -6.22 16.12 8.91
C PRO A 61 -5.21 15.08 8.41
N THR A 62 -5.41 14.60 7.18
CA THR A 62 -4.46 13.80 6.41
C THR A 62 -4.48 14.19 4.93
N VAL A 63 -3.52 13.70 4.17
CA VAL A 63 -3.33 14.01 2.76
C VAL A 63 -4.04 12.97 1.89
N GLU A 64 -4.78 13.44 0.90
CA GLU A 64 -5.30 12.65 -0.20
C GLU A 64 -4.65 13.11 -1.51
N VAL A 65 -4.21 12.17 -2.33
CA VAL A 65 -3.58 12.41 -3.62
C VAL A 65 -4.42 11.80 -4.73
N ASP A 66 -4.71 12.63 -5.74
CA ASP A 66 -5.30 12.25 -7.01
C ASP A 66 -4.22 12.27 -8.08
N LEU A 67 -3.97 11.11 -8.68
CA LEU A 67 -3.10 10.94 -9.83
C LEU A 67 -3.96 10.64 -11.06
N VAL A 68 -3.78 11.44 -12.10
CA VAL A 68 -4.51 11.32 -13.37
C VAL A 68 -3.56 10.83 -14.44
N THR A 69 -3.91 9.69 -15.05
CA THR A 69 -3.32 9.19 -16.30
C THR A 69 -4.42 9.24 -17.38
N ASP A 70 -4.89 8.09 -17.86
CA ASP A 70 -6.15 7.96 -18.58
C ASP A 70 -7.34 7.88 -17.63
N ASN A 71 -7.11 7.34 -16.44
CA ASN A 71 -8.09 7.24 -15.38
C ASN A 71 -7.62 8.04 -14.16
N LEU A 72 -8.56 8.31 -13.25
CA LEU A 72 -8.29 8.93 -11.96
C LEU A 72 -8.00 7.85 -10.92
N TYR A 73 -6.84 7.96 -10.26
CA TYR A 73 -6.41 7.10 -9.17
C TYR A 73 -6.25 7.94 -7.91
N ARG A 74 -7.02 7.62 -6.88
CA ARG A 74 -7.04 8.35 -5.61
C ARG A 74 -6.43 7.50 -4.51
N SER A 75 -5.60 8.09 -3.66
CA SER A 75 -5.06 7.44 -2.46
C SER A 75 -5.09 8.39 -1.26
N ALA A 76 -5.58 7.88 -0.14
CA ALA A 76 -5.49 8.55 1.16
C ALA A 76 -4.30 7.98 1.94
N VAL A 77 -3.57 8.87 2.61
CA VAL A 77 -2.42 8.49 3.44
C VAL A 77 -2.90 8.16 4.85
N PRO A 78 -2.54 7.00 5.41
CA PRO A 78 -2.86 6.69 6.80
C PRO A 78 -2.08 7.61 7.75
N SER A 79 -2.72 8.03 8.85
CA SER A 79 -2.07 8.78 9.91
C SER A 79 -1.53 7.82 10.98
N GLY A 80 -0.20 7.72 11.05
CA GLY A 80 0.49 6.93 12.07
C GLY A 80 1.26 7.85 13.02
N ALA A 81 1.25 7.52 14.32
CA ALA A 81 2.11 8.19 15.30
C ALA A 81 3.52 7.61 15.16
N SER A 82 4.28 8.12 14.19
CA SER A 82 5.70 7.81 14.07
C SER A 82 6.44 8.44 15.25
N THR A 83 7.02 7.61 16.12
CA THR A 83 7.69 8.05 17.37
C THR A 83 9.19 7.77 17.37
N GLY A 84 9.70 7.05 16.36
CA GLY A 84 11.12 6.78 16.20
C GLY A 84 11.89 8.01 15.71
N ILE A 85 13.03 8.30 16.34
CA ILE A 85 13.94 9.39 15.94
C ILE A 85 14.50 9.19 14.52
N TYR A 86 14.51 7.94 14.05
CA TYR A 86 14.94 7.53 12.70
C TYR A 86 13.79 7.24 11.74
N GLU A 87 12.53 7.43 12.17
CA GLU A 87 11.39 7.18 11.31
C GLU A 87 11.11 8.39 10.40
N ALA A 88 10.41 8.12 9.30
CA ALA A 88 10.04 9.14 8.33
C ALA A 88 9.03 10.13 8.95
N LEU A 89 9.38 11.42 8.95
CA LEU A 89 8.61 12.43 9.65
C LEU A 89 7.39 12.89 8.85
N GLU A 90 6.21 12.76 9.47
CA GLU A 90 4.99 13.35 8.95
C GLU A 90 5.05 14.89 9.06
N LEU A 91 4.85 15.59 7.94
CA LEU A 91 4.85 17.04 7.93
C LEU A 91 3.48 17.58 8.36
N ARG A 92 3.48 18.33 9.47
CA ARG A 92 2.31 19.01 10.06
C ARG A 92 2.53 20.53 10.06
N ASP A 93 1.44 21.30 9.98
CA ASP A 93 1.51 22.77 9.85
C ASP A 93 1.85 23.49 11.16
N GLY A 94 1.56 22.89 12.33
CA GLY A 94 1.88 23.45 13.64
C GLY A 94 1.02 24.64 14.08
N ASP A 95 0.10 25.14 13.25
CA ASP A 95 -0.84 26.20 13.63
C ASP A 95 -1.91 25.70 14.61
N LYS A 96 -1.79 26.10 15.88
CA LYS A 96 -2.70 25.68 16.95
C LYS A 96 -4.15 26.08 16.72
N ASN A 97 -4.41 27.11 15.91
CA ASN A 97 -5.76 27.57 15.60
C ASN A 97 -6.47 26.62 14.63
N VAL A 98 -5.72 25.85 13.83
CA VAL A 98 -6.23 24.98 12.77
C VAL A 98 -5.99 23.52 13.15
N TYR A 99 -7.06 22.80 13.51
CA TYR A 99 -7.00 21.40 13.95
C TYR A 99 -5.97 21.14 15.07
N GLY A 100 -5.71 22.12 15.95
CA GLY A 100 -4.77 21.98 17.07
C GLY A 100 -3.31 21.79 16.65
N GLY A 101 -2.90 22.35 15.51
CA GLY A 101 -1.54 22.21 14.96
C GLY A 101 -1.35 21.01 14.04
N LYS A 102 -2.40 20.23 13.79
CA LYS A 102 -2.33 18.99 13.01
C LYS A 102 -2.68 19.17 11.52
N GLY A 103 -2.79 20.40 11.04
CA GLY A 103 -2.98 20.69 9.61
C GLY A 103 -1.89 20.04 8.75
N VAL A 104 -2.21 19.77 7.48
CA VAL A 104 -1.29 19.15 6.50
C VAL A 104 -1.20 19.96 5.21
N LEU A 105 -1.52 21.26 5.25
CA LEU A 105 -1.52 22.15 4.09
C LEU A 105 -0.12 22.30 3.49
N ASN A 106 0.92 22.29 4.32
CA ASN A 106 2.31 22.32 3.84
C ASN A 106 2.64 21.08 3.01
N ALA A 107 2.24 19.88 3.46
CA ALA A 107 2.42 18.64 2.71
C ALA A 107 1.64 18.65 1.39
N VAL A 108 0.41 19.16 1.41
CA VAL A 108 -0.42 19.33 0.20
C VAL A 108 0.23 20.30 -0.79
N SER A 109 0.76 21.43 -0.30
CA SER A 109 1.47 22.43 -1.09
C SER A 109 2.72 21.84 -1.75
N ASN A 110 3.52 21.07 -0.99
CA ASN A 110 4.68 20.36 -1.51
C ASN A 110 4.32 19.41 -2.65
N ILE A 111 3.21 18.69 -2.54
CA ILE A 111 2.78 17.81 -3.64
C ILE A 111 2.38 18.63 -4.86
N ASN A 112 1.53 19.63 -4.70
CA ASN A 112 0.96 20.38 -5.81
C ASN A 112 2.00 21.24 -6.55
N HIS A 113 2.96 21.84 -5.84
CA HIS A 113 3.89 22.80 -6.41
C HIS A 113 5.28 22.23 -6.66
N LEU A 114 5.74 21.25 -5.87
CA LEU A 114 7.11 20.72 -5.98
C LEU A 114 7.15 19.34 -6.66
N LEU A 115 6.31 18.40 -6.21
CA LEU A 115 6.33 17.03 -6.74
C LEU A 115 5.58 16.92 -8.07
N ALA A 116 4.38 17.48 -8.18
CA ALA A 116 3.56 17.38 -9.38
C ALA A 116 4.33 17.71 -10.68
N PRO A 117 5.01 18.86 -10.83
CA PRO A 117 5.70 19.18 -12.09
C PRO A 117 6.85 18.23 -12.43
N LYS A 118 7.46 17.57 -11.43
CA LYS A 118 8.55 16.60 -11.66
C LYS A 118 8.07 15.22 -12.09
N LEU A 119 6.82 14.90 -11.76
CA LEU A 119 6.25 13.58 -12.00
C LEU A 119 5.46 13.50 -13.29
N VAL A 120 5.01 14.64 -13.84
CA VAL A 120 4.33 14.67 -15.14
C VAL A 120 5.25 14.10 -16.22
N GLY A 121 4.72 13.18 -17.03
CA GLY A 121 5.44 12.52 -18.10
C GLY A 121 6.18 11.23 -17.69
N LEU A 122 6.20 10.88 -16.39
CA LEU A 122 6.75 9.59 -15.95
C LEU A 122 5.75 8.45 -16.18
N ASP A 123 6.28 7.25 -16.44
CA ASP A 123 5.47 6.03 -16.59
C ASP A 123 5.13 5.43 -15.22
N VAL A 124 3.83 5.31 -14.92
CA VAL A 124 3.35 4.75 -13.64
C VAL A 124 3.66 3.26 -13.47
N ARG A 125 4.10 2.57 -14.53
CA ARG A 125 4.51 1.15 -14.45
C ARG A 125 5.86 0.99 -13.75
N ASN A 126 6.71 2.02 -13.76
CA ASN A 126 8.04 2.05 -13.17
C ASN A 126 8.03 2.66 -11.76
N GLN A 127 7.42 1.95 -10.81
CA GLN A 127 7.31 2.42 -9.42
C GLN A 127 8.66 2.81 -8.80
N ALA A 128 9.69 1.97 -8.99
CA ALA A 128 11.01 2.20 -8.39
C ALA A 128 11.70 3.48 -8.90
N GLU A 129 11.48 3.84 -10.17
CA GLU A 129 12.02 5.05 -10.77
C GLU A 129 11.35 6.29 -10.19
N VAL A 130 10.02 6.28 -10.10
CA VAL A 130 9.25 7.37 -9.48
C VAL A 130 9.64 7.56 -8.02
N ASP A 131 9.74 6.47 -7.27
CA ASP A 131 10.15 6.47 -5.87
C ASP A 131 11.59 7.02 -5.69
N ALA A 132 12.52 6.64 -6.56
CA ALA A 132 13.89 7.13 -6.54
C ALA A 132 13.97 8.64 -6.80
N ILE A 133 13.24 9.15 -7.78
CA ILE A 133 13.17 10.59 -8.09
C ILE A 133 12.62 11.38 -6.90
N MET A 134 11.59 10.86 -6.22
CA MET A 134 11.03 11.52 -5.03
C MET A 134 12.02 11.54 -3.86
N LEU A 135 12.76 10.46 -3.64
CA LEU A 135 13.78 10.37 -2.60
C LEU A 135 14.97 11.30 -2.87
N GLU A 136 15.46 11.30 -4.10
CA GLU A 136 16.56 12.17 -4.53
C GLU A 136 16.17 13.65 -4.41
N PHE A 137 14.93 13.98 -4.74
CA PHE A 137 14.44 15.35 -4.65
C PHE A 137 14.28 15.86 -3.21
N ASP A 138 13.82 14.99 -2.30
CA ASP A 138 13.78 15.33 -0.88
C ASP A 138 15.21 15.51 -0.33
N GLY A 139 16.10 14.57 -0.63
CA GLY A 139 17.52 14.61 -0.29
C GLY A 139 17.83 14.48 1.20
N THR A 140 16.81 14.30 2.06
CA THR A 140 16.98 14.13 3.50
C THR A 140 16.79 12.67 3.91
N PRO A 141 17.51 12.18 4.94
CA PRO A 141 17.34 10.81 5.42
C PRO A 141 15.93 10.57 5.97
N ASN A 142 15.35 11.58 6.63
CA ASN A 142 14.08 11.47 7.36
C ASN A 142 12.86 11.96 6.57
N LYS A 143 13.01 12.33 5.30
CA LYS A 143 11.93 12.85 4.44
C LYS A 143 11.28 14.12 4.99
N SER A 144 12.07 14.96 5.67
CA SER A 144 11.59 16.12 6.41
C SER A 144 11.24 17.32 5.53
N LYS A 145 11.80 17.39 4.32
CA LYS A 145 11.63 18.53 3.42
C LYS A 145 10.28 18.48 2.69
N LEU A 146 9.95 17.35 2.07
CA LEU A 146 8.68 17.15 1.39
C LEU A 146 7.59 16.65 2.35
N GLY A 147 7.99 15.88 3.35
CA GLY A 147 7.10 15.19 4.26
C GLY A 147 6.91 13.72 3.86
N ALA A 148 7.02 12.84 4.85
CA ALA A 148 6.78 11.42 4.68
C ALA A 148 5.38 11.10 4.12
N ASN A 149 4.37 11.82 4.62
CA ASN A 149 2.99 11.75 4.16
C ASN A 149 2.84 12.15 2.69
N ALA A 150 3.56 13.18 2.24
CA ALA A 150 3.50 13.63 0.86
C ALA A 150 4.04 12.57 -0.11
N ILE A 151 5.24 12.05 0.17
CA ILE A 151 5.91 11.04 -0.65
C ILE A 151 5.10 9.74 -0.70
N LEU A 152 4.61 9.27 0.45
CA LEU A 152 3.82 8.05 0.54
C LEU A 152 2.50 8.15 -0.24
N GLY A 153 1.79 9.29 -0.16
CA GLY A 153 0.53 9.49 -0.87
C GLY A 153 0.65 9.44 -2.39
N VAL A 154 1.74 10.02 -2.91
CA VAL A 154 2.06 9.94 -4.33
C VAL A 154 2.45 8.51 -4.71
N SER A 155 3.34 7.88 -3.95
CA SER A 155 3.81 6.50 -4.20
C SER A 155 2.64 5.50 -4.26
N LEU A 156 1.66 5.60 -3.35
CA LEU A 156 0.44 4.80 -3.36
C LEU A 156 -0.41 5.02 -4.62
N SER A 157 -0.55 6.28 -5.04
CA SER A 157 -1.35 6.64 -6.23
C SER A 157 -0.71 6.12 -7.51
N VAL A 158 0.63 6.15 -7.58
CA VAL A 158 1.40 5.56 -8.69
C VAL A 158 1.25 4.03 -8.68
N CYS A 159 1.37 3.37 -7.52
CA CYS A 159 1.20 1.92 -7.40
C CYS A 159 -0.20 1.48 -7.86
N ARG A 160 -1.26 2.22 -7.49
CA ARG A 160 -2.64 2.00 -7.96
C ARG A 160 -2.79 2.21 -9.47
N ALA A 161 -2.18 3.27 -10.01
CA ALA A 161 -2.19 3.55 -11.44
C ALA A 161 -1.46 2.47 -12.25
N GLY A 162 -0.29 2.03 -11.78
CA GLY A 162 0.47 0.93 -12.36
C GLY A 162 -0.25 -0.42 -12.30
N ALA A 163 -1.01 -0.67 -11.23
CA ALA A 163 -1.87 -1.84 -11.13
C ALA A 163 -3.02 -1.80 -12.16
N GLY A 164 -3.67 -0.64 -12.30
CA GLY A 164 -4.71 -0.41 -13.30
C GLY A 164 -4.20 -0.55 -14.74
N ALA A 165 -2.99 -0.06 -15.02
CA ALA A 165 -2.31 -0.21 -16.31
C ALA A 165 -2.05 -1.67 -16.70
N LYS A 166 -1.77 -2.54 -15.72
CA LYS A 166 -1.50 -3.97 -15.93
C LYS A 166 -2.77 -4.84 -15.93
N GLU A 167 -3.97 -4.26 -15.85
CA GLU A 167 -5.25 -4.96 -15.68
C GLU A 167 -5.24 -5.97 -14.50
N CYS A 168 -4.37 -5.74 -13.50
CA CYS A 168 -4.14 -6.66 -12.39
C CYS A 168 -4.45 -5.92 -11.07
N HIS A 169 -5.51 -6.33 -10.38
CA HIS A 169 -5.98 -5.64 -9.17
C HIS A 169 -5.12 -5.85 -7.92
N TYR A 170 -4.48 -7.02 -7.75
CA TYR A 170 -3.76 -7.36 -6.51
C TYR A 170 -2.34 -7.90 -6.74
N THR A 171 -2.14 -8.69 -7.79
CA THR A 171 -0.87 -9.38 -8.10
C THR A 171 0.23 -8.45 -8.62
N SER A 172 -0.15 -7.31 -9.18
CA SER A 172 0.78 -6.26 -9.64
C SER A 172 1.37 -5.49 -8.45
N ILE A 173 0.53 -5.20 -7.44
CA ILE A 173 0.93 -4.57 -6.17
C ILE A 173 1.95 -5.46 -5.46
N SER A 174 1.73 -6.78 -5.42
CA SER A 174 2.64 -7.71 -4.77
C SER A 174 3.98 -7.94 -5.49
N ARG A 175 4.13 -7.54 -6.75
CA ARG A 175 5.42 -7.63 -7.46
C ARG A 175 6.13 -6.30 -7.51
N ASN A 176 5.44 -5.21 -7.82
CA ASN A 176 6.06 -3.89 -7.94
C ASN A 176 6.24 -3.17 -6.59
N CYS A 177 5.32 -3.39 -5.63
CA CYS A 177 5.26 -2.64 -4.36
C CYS A 177 5.79 -3.46 -3.16
N LEU A 178 6.15 -4.74 -3.37
CA LEU A 178 6.86 -5.59 -2.38
C LEU A 178 8.33 -5.83 -2.76
N GLU A 179 8.82 -5.27 -3.88
CA GLU A 179 10.27 -5.25 -4.06
C GLU A 179 10.90 -4.42 -2.93
N PRO A 180 12.02 -4.89 -2.34
CA PRO A 180 12.67 -4.25 -1.19
C PRO A 180 13.18 -2.83 -1.50
N ARG A 181 13.11 -2.38 -2.76
CA ARG A 181 13.50 -1.03 -3.21
C ARG A 181 12.33 -0.04 -3.29
N SER A 182 11.08 -0.49 -3.19
CA SER A 182 9.91 0.38 -3.27
C SER A 182 9.66 1.11 -1.95
N LEU A 183 9.27 2.38 -2.02
CA LEU A 183 9.01 3.22 -0.84
C LEU A 183 7.87 2.66 0.01
N LEU A 184 6.86 2.03 -0.62
CA LEU A 184 5.77 1.38 0.09
C LEU A 184 6.26 0.35 1.10
N CYS A 185 7.23 -0.49 0.71
CA CYS A 185 7.78 -1.54 1.56
C CYS A 185 8.62 -0.96 2.71
N LEU A 186 9.44 0.07 2.43
CA LEU A 186 10.21 0.76 3.46
C LEU A 186 9.31 1.40 4.52
N PHE A 187 8.22 2.05 4.10
CA PHE A 187 7.28 2.69 5.01
C PHE A 187 6.48 1.68 5.84
N LEU A 188 6.02 0.58 5.25
CA LEU A 188 5.28 -0.47 5.95
C LEU A 188 6.14 -1.27 6.94
N LEU A 189 7.45 -1.35 6.73
CA LEU A 189 8.40 -1.98 7.66
C LEU A 189 8.83 -1.05 8.80
N SER A 190 8.64 0.27 8.66
CA SER A 190 9.01 1.28 9.64
C SER A 190 7.84 1.89 10.42
N MET A 191 6.59 1.47 10.15
CA MET A 191 5.38 1.84 10.92
C MET A 191 4.97 0.68 11.82
#